data_AF-A0A3S4KDL7-F1
#
_entry.id   AF-A0A3S4KDL7-F1
#
_cell.length_a   1.000
_cell.length_b   1.000
_cell.length_c   1.000
_cell.angle_alpha   90.00
_cell.angle_beta   90.00
_cell.angle_gamma   90.00
#
_symmetry.space_group_name_H-M   'P 1'
#
loop_
_entity.id
_entity.type
_entity.pdbx_description
1 polymer ?
#
loop_
_entity_poly.entity_id
_entity_poly.type
_entity_poly.pdbx_seq_one_letter_code
_entity_poly.pdbx_strand_id
1 'polypeptide(L)'
;MPPHARNEREMLEQGRALLALGCGAVLMKGGHLDDAESPDWLFTREGEQRFTAPRVQTKNTHGTGCTLSAALAALRPRHADWAATVIEAKAWLSAALAQADSLEVGHGIGPVHHFHAWW
;
A
#
# COMPACT_ATOMS: atom_id res chain seq x y z
N MET A 1 7.38 -11.30 -16.33
CA MET A 1 6.62 -10.41 -15.42
C MET A 1 5.48 -9.81 -16.23
N PRO A 2 4.25 -9.71 -15.70
CA PRO A 2 3.22 -8.91 -16.34
C PRO A 2 3.72 -7.46 -16.49
N PRO A 3 3.34 -6.75 -17.57
CA PRO A 3 3.71 -5.36 -17.76
C PRO A 3 3.14 -4.49 -16.62
N HIS A 4 3.84 -3.41 -16.27
CA HIS A 4 3.31 -2.44 -15.32
C HIS A 4 1.97 -1.88 -15.82
N ALA A 5 0.96 -1.88 -14.95
CA ALA A 5 -0.31 -1.21 -15.24
C ALA A 5 -0.10 0.29 -15.39
N ARG A 6 -0.64 0.86 -16.47
CA ARG A 6 -0.50 2.29 -16.82
C ARG A 6 -1.72 3.12 -16.43
N ASN A 7 -2.81 2.46 -16.05
CA ASN A 7 -4.06 3.10 -15.62
C ASN A 7 -4.84 2.13 -14.72
N GLU A 8 -5.90 2.64 -14.07
CA GLU A 8 -6.72 1.83 -13.17
C GLU A 8 -7.44 0.67 -13.86
N ARG A 9 -7.80 0.79 -15.15
CA ARG A 9 -8.41 -0.31 -15.89
C ARG A 9 -7.45 -1.50 -16.00
N GLU A 10 -6.19 -1.24 -16.36
CA GLU A 10 -5.15 -2.26 -16.39
C GLU A 10 -4.87 -2.86 -14.99
N MET A 11 -4.93 -2.05 -13.92
CA MET A 11 -4.85 -2.58 -12.55
C MET A 11 -5.99 -3.55 -12.22
N LEU A 12 -7.22 -3.20 -12.59
CA LEU A 12 -8.40 -4.05 -12.38
C LEU A 12 -8.28 -5.38 -13.13
N GLU A 13 -7.91 -5.34 -14.41
CA GLU A 13 -7.69 -6.54 -15.23
C GLU A 13 -6.61 -7.45 -14.62
N GLN A 14 -5.46 -6.87 -14.25
CA GLN A 14 -4.36 -7.64 -13.66
C GLN A 14 -4.72 -8.18 -12.26
N GLY A 15 -5.44 -7.42 -11.44
CA GLY A 15 -5.89 -7.85 -10.11
C GLY A 15 -6.84 -9.05 -10.18
N ARG A 16 -7.81 -9.01 -11.10
CA ARG A 16 -8.71 -10.15 -11.38
C ARG A 16 -7.94 -11.37 -11.86
N ALA A 17 -6.96 -11.18 -12.75
CA ALA A 17 -6.13 -12.27 -13.26
C ALA A 17 -5.31 -12.93 -12.14
N LEU A 18 -4.72 -12.16 -11.24
CA LEU A 18 -3.99 -12.69 -10.08
C LEU A 18 -4.91 -13.45 -9.11
N LEU A 19 -6.13 -12.95 -8.88
CA LEU A 19 -7.11 -13.65 -8.06
C LEU A 19 -7.50 -15.00 -8.69
N ALA A 20 -7.65 -15.04 -10.02
CA ALA A 20 -7.95 -16.26 -10.77
C ALA A 20 -6.82 -17.31 -10.74
N LEU A 21 -5.57 -16.90 -10.46
CA LEU A 21 -4.45 -17.83 -10.24
C LEU A 21 -4.50 -18.55 -8.87
N GLY A 22 -5.46 -18.19 -8.00
CA GLY A 22 -5.72 -18.89 -6.74
C GLY A 22 -5.39 -18.10 -5.47
N CYS A 23 -5.00 -16.83 -5.58
CA CYS A 23 -4.83 -15.97 -4.41
C CYS A 23 -6.15 -15.82 -3.62
N GLY A 24 -6.08 -15.85 -2.29
CA GLY A 24 -7.26 -15.62 -1.43
C GLY A 24 -7.76 -14.17 -1.46
N ALA A 25 -6.82 -13.23 -1.63
CA ALA A 25 -7.07 -11.82 -1.90
C ALA A 25 -5.85 -11.24 -2.65
N VAL A 26 -6.04 -10.13 -3.36
CA VAL A 26 -4.97 -9.40 -4.07
C VAL A 26 -5.09 -7.92 -3.73
N LEU A 27 -3.99 -7.26 -3.37
CA LEU A 27 -3.93 -5.80 -3.24
C LEU A 27 -3.03 -5.25 -4.34
N MET A 28 -3.65 -4.69 -5.38
CA MET A 28 -2.95 -3.97 -6.45
C MET A 28 -2.65 -2.56 -5.97
N LYS A 29 -1.39 -2.12 -6.08
CA LYS A 29 -0.96 -0.80 -5.61
C LYS A 29 -0.80 0.20 -6.74
N GLY A 30 -1.33 1.40 -6.58
CA GLY A 30 -1.28 2.48 -7.57
C GLY A 30 0.01 3.30 -7.55
N GLY A 31 1.03 2.93 -6.75
CA GLY A 31 2.20 3.75 -6.42
C GLY A 31 2.95 4.42 -7.59
N HIS A 32 2.82 3.88 -8.81
CA HIS A 32 3.50 4.35 -10.02
C HIS A 32 2.58 5.10 -11.00
N LEU A 33 1.30 5.29 -10.67
CA LEU A 33 0.38 6.11 -11.46
C LEU A 33 0.67 7.58 -11.13
N ASP A 34 1.00 8.38 -12.16
CA ASP A 34 1.33 9.81 -12.07
C ASP A 34 0.08 10.67 -11.79
N ASP A 35 -0.53 10.47 -10.62
CA ASP A 35 -1.70 11.23 -10.18
C ASP A 35 -1.54 11.72 -8.74
N ALA A 36 -2.32 12.73 -8.37
CA ALA A 36 -2.32 13.33 -7.03
C ALA A 36 -2.73 12.32 -5.94
N GLU A 37 -3.51 11.32 -6.32
CA GLU A 37 -3.84 10.16 -5.50
C GLU A 37 -3.07 8.92 -5.93
N SER A 38 -2.84 8.01 -5.00
CA SER A 38 -2.34 6.67 -5.30
C SER A 38 -3.43 5.64 -4.99
N PRO A 39 -4.30 5.30 -5.97
CA PRO A 39 -5.40 4.38 -5.74
C PRO A 39 -4.87 2.95 -5.62
N ASP A 40 -5.17 2.30 -4.51
CA ASP A 40 -4.97 0.86 -4.37
C ASP A 40 -6.31 0.14 -4.56
N TRP A 41 -6.27 -1.06 -5.12
CA TRP A 41 -7.46 -1.89 -5.34
C TRP A 41 -7.28 -3.23 -4.64
N LEU A 42 -8.21 -3.56 -3.75
CA LEU A 42 -8.32 -4.87 -3.12
C LEU A 42 -9.29 -5.73 -3.93
N PHE A 43 -8.90 -6.96 -4.23
CA PHE A 43 -9.70 -7.98 -4.88
C PHE A 43 -9.89 -9.14 -3.91
N THR A 44 -11.14 -9.52 -3.72
CA THR A 44 -11.53 -10.72 -2.96
C THR A 44 -12.57 -11.49 -3.77
N ARG A 45 -13.02 -12.64 -3.26
CA ARG A 45 -14.15 -13.36 -3.88
C ARG A 45 -15.48 -12.62 -3.78
N GLU A 46 -15.58 -11.68 -2.84
CA GLU A 46 -16.79 -10.89 -2.58
C GLU A 46 -16.89 -9.66 -3.51
N GLY A 47 -15.75 -9.21 -4.04
CA GLY A 47 -15.71 -8.08 -4.96
C GLY A 47 -14.40 -7.30 -4.89
N GLU A 48 -14.49 -6.07 -5.41
CA GLU A 48 -13.36 -5.16 -5.61
C GLU A 48 -13.61 -3.87 -4.85
N GLN A 49 -12.59 -3.40 -4.13
CA GLN A 49 -12.69 -2.19 -3.34
C GLN A 49 -11.50 -1.26 -3.61
N ARG A 50 -11.81 0.00 -3.93
CA ARG A 50 -10.84 1.07 -4.15
C ARG A 50 -10.48 1.73 -2.81
N PHE A 51 -9.20 1.97 -2.59
CA PHE A 51 -8.66 2.69 -1.43
C PHE A 51 -7.80 3.85 -1.90
N THR A 52 -8.27 5.07 -1.65
CA THR A 52 -7.50 6.29 -1.91
C THR A 52 -6.92 6.84 -0.62
N ALA A 53 -5.73 7.39 -0.72
CA ALA A 53 -5.10 8.18 0.33
C ALA A 53 -4.28 9.29 -0.34
N PRO A 54 -4.19 10.49 0.25
CA PRO A 54 -3.32 11.54 -0.25
C PRO A 54 -1.87 11.02 -0.35
N ARG A 55 -1.18 11.36 -1.44
CA ARG A 55 0.27 11.12 -1.51
C ARG A 55 0.97 12.01 -0.48
N VAL A 56 1.76 11.40 0.39
CA VAL A 56 2.63 12.13 1.32
C VAL A 56 3.79 12.71 0.52
N GLN A 57 4.01 14.01 0.63
CA GLN A 57 5.10 14.72 -0.02
C GLN A 57 6.41 14.48 0.77
N THR A 58 7.07 13.36 0.50
CA THR A 58 8.39 13.03 1.06
C THR A 58 9.26 12.34 0.01
N LYS A 59 10.58 12.54 0.11
CA LYS A 59 11.57 11.79 -0.68
C LYS A 59 11.92 10.44 -0.02
N ASN A 60 11.57 10.24 1.24
CA ASN A 60 11.92 9.08 2.04
C ASN A 60 10.86 7.97 1.91
N THR A 61 10.89 7.29 0.77
CA THR A 61 9.92 6.23 0.42
C THR A 61 10.52 4.84 0.37
N HIS A 62 11.79 4.69 0.78
CA HIS A 62 12.46 3.40 0.78
C HIS A 62 11.73 2.42 1.71
N GLY A 63 11.50 1.21 1.23
CA GLY A 63 10.84 0.16 2.01
C GLY A 63 9.32 0.32 2.16
N THR A 64 8.66 1.30 1.54
CA THR A 64 7.18 1.47 1.60
C THR A 64 6.42 0.19 1.23
N GLY A 65 6.88 -0.52 0.19
CA GLY A 65 6.31 -1.80 -0.22
C GLY A 65 6.43 -2.90 0.84
N CYS A 66 7.63 -3.09 1.39
CA CYS A 66 7.90 -4.06 2.47
C CYS A 66 7.12 -3.72 3.74
N THR A 67 7.05 -2.43 4.05
CA THR A 67 6.35 -1.89 5.22
C THR A 67 4.86 -2.17 5.14
N LEU A 68 4.25 -1.90 3.97
CA LEU A 68 2.83 -2.17 3.76
C LEU A 68 2.51 -3.66 3.88
N SER A 69 3.30 -4.54 3.27
CA SER A 69 3.06 -5.98 3.36
C SER A 69 3.25 -6.51 4.78
N ALA A 70 4.23 -5.99 5.52
CA ALA A 70 4.44 -6.34 6.93
C ALA A 70 3.28 -5.85 7.81
N ALA A 71 2.79 -4.62 7.61
CA ALA A 71 1.66 -4.07 8.34
C ALA A 71 0.37 -4.89 8.09
N LEU A 72 0.08 -5.24 6.83
CA LEU A 72 -1.05 -6.10 6.47
C LEU A 72 -0.98 -7.46 7.17
N ALA A 73 0.20 -8.09 7.18
CA ALA A 73 0.40 -9.38 7.83
C ALA A 73 0.20 -9.29 9.36
N ALA A 74 0.74 -8.26 10.01
CA ALA A 74 0.62 -8.06 11.45
C ALA A 74 -0.80 -7.70 11.89
N LEU A 75 -1.53 -6.94 11.06
CA LEU A 75 -2.89 -6.50 11.35
C LEU A 75 -3.94 -7.55 10.99
N ARG A 76 -3.68 -8.45 10.03
CA ARG A 76 -4.71 -9.40 9.55
C ARG A 76 -5.41 -10.18 10.67
N PRO A 77 -4.74 -10.74 11.69
CA PRO A 77 -5.41 -11.47 12.77
C PRO A 77 -6.28 -10.59 13.69
N ARG A 78 -6.15 -9.27 13.61
CA ARG A 78 -6.84 -8.29 14.47
C ARG A 78 -8.14 -7.77 13.86
N HIS A 79 -8.45 -8.14 12.62
CA HIS A 79 -9.65 -7.69 11.89
C HIS A 79 -10.47 -8.88 11.36
N ALA A 80 -11.75 -8.64 11.11
CA ALA A 80 -12.64 -9.65 10.52
C ALA A 80 -12.31 -9.90 9.03
N ASP A 81 -12.04 -8.84 8.28
CA ASP A 81 -11.88 -8.88 6.82
C ASP A 81 -10.63 -8.13 6.32
N TRP A 82 -10.36 -8.30 5.02
CA TRP A 82 -9.23 -7.65 4.35
C TRP A 82 -9.43 -6.15 4.15
N ALA A 83 -10.66 -5.67 3.99
CA ALA A 83 -10.92 -4.25 3.79
C ALA A 83 -10.53 -3.44 5.03
N ALA A 84 -10.97 -3.87 6.21
CA ALA A 84 -10.60 -3.29 7.50
C ALA A 84 -9.08 -3.36 7.73
N THR A 85 -8.46 -4.50 7.42
CA THR A 85 -7.00 -4.67 7.53
C THR A 85 -6.24 -3.69 6.63
N VAL A 86 -6.68 -3.49 5.39
CA VAL A 86 -6.06 -2.56 4.43
C VAL A 86 -6.23 -1.11 4.87
N ILE A 87 -7.40 -0.74 5.39
CA ILE A 87 -7.66 0.62 5.90
C ILE A 87 -6.66 0.98 7.01
N GLU A 88 -6.53 0.11 8.03
CA GLU A 88 -5.62 0.38 9.15
C GLU A 88 -4.15 0.36 8.70
N ALA A 89 -3.75 -0.60 7.86
CA ALA A 89 -2.39 -0.69 7.35
C ALA A 89 -1.99 0.56 6.52
N LYS A 90 -2.90 1.05 5.66
CA LYS A 90 -2.66 2.25 4.87
C LYS A 90 -2.58 3.49 5.75
N ALA A 91 -3.49 3.65 6.71
CA ALA A 91 -3.47 4.78 7.64
C ALA A 91 -2.16 4.82 8.45
N TRP A 92 -1.71 3.67 8.96
CA TRP A 92 -0.46 3.56 9.70
C TRP A 92 0.76 3.87 8.83
N LEU A 93 0.82 3.36 7.59
CA LEU A 93 1.91 3.66 6.65
C LEU A 93 1.94 5.14 6.27
N SER A 94 0.79 5.76 6.04
CA SER A 94 0.72 7.20 5.75
C SER A 94 1.28 8.04 6.89
N ALA A 95 1.00 7.66 8.15
CA ALA A 95 1.59 8.33 9.31
C ALA A 95 3.11 8.11 9.40
N ALA A 96 3.59 6.89 9.13
CA ALA A 96 5.02 6.58 9.07
C ALA A 96 5.75 7.37 7.98
N LEU A 97 5.10 7.58 6.82
CA LEU A 97 5.61 8.42 5.73
C LEU A 97 5.61 9.90 6.11
N ALA A 98 4.56 10.38 6.80
CA ALA A 98 4.46 11.77 7.22
C ALA A 98 5.57 12.18 8.21
N GLN A 99 6.09 11.21 8.98
CA GLN A 99 7.22 11.42 9.89
C GLN A 99 8.56 10.96 9.29
N ALA A 100 8.62 10.54 8.03
CA ALA A 100 9.85 10.02 7.44
C ALA A 100 10.97 11.07 7.34
N ASP A 101 10.62 12.35 7.21
CA ASP A 101 11.59 13.44 7.08
C ASP A 101 12.19 13.87 8.43
N SER A 102 11.68 13.36 9.57
CA SER A 102 12.31 13.59 10.89
C SER A 102 13.52 12.69 11.14
N LEU A 103 13.74 11.68 10.28
CA LEU A 103 14.86 10.77 10.38
C LEU A 103 16.08 11.30 9.61
N GLU A 104 17.21 11.40 10.30
CA GLU A 104 18.51 11.73 9.71
C GLU A 104 19.32 10.45 9.39
N VAL A 105 18.83 9.63 8.45
CA VAL A 105 19.44 8.33 8.12
C VAL A 105 19.88 8.28 6.66
N GLY A 106 21.19 8.17 6.45
CA GLY A 106 21.80 8.03 5.11
C GLY A 106 21.77 9.32 4.29
N HIS A 107 22.22 9.25 3.03
CA HIS A 107 22.32 10.39 2.10
C HIS A 107 21.49 10.20 0.81
N GLY A 108 20.63 9.18 0.76
CA GLY A 108 19.83 8.80 -0.40
C GLY A 108 18.32 8.89 -0.15
N ILE A 109 17.53 8.00 -0.75
CA ILE A 109 16.10 7.85 -0.44
C ILE A 109 16.00 7.22 0.96
N GLY A 110 15.56 8.00 1.95
CA GLY A 110 15.43 7.54 3.33
C GLY A 110 14.28 6.54 3.56
N PRO A 111 14.29 5.86 4.72
CA PRO A 111 13.22 4.94 5.12
C PRO A 111 11.99 5.70 5.65
N VAL A 112 10.87 4.98 5.81
CA VAL A 112 9.72 5.48 6.58
C VAL A 112 9.98 5.40 8.08
N HIS A 113 9.30 6.23 8.88
CA HIS A 113 9.43 6.22 10.33
C HIS A 113 8.51 5.18 10.97
N HIS A 114 8.96 3.92 11.07
CA HIS A 114 8.16 2.82 11.63
C HIS A 114 7.64 3.07 13.04
N PHE A 115 8.38 3.81 13.86
CA PHE A 115 8.06 4.04 15.27
C PHE A 115 7.38 5.38 15.54
N HIS A 116 6.74 5.98 14.53
CA HIS A 116 6.20 7.36 14.58
C HIS A 116 5.21 7.61 15.72
N ALA A 117 4.57 6.55 16.22
CA ALA A 117 3.62 6.61 17.33
C ALA A 117 4.28 6.45 18.71
N TRP A 118 5.59 6.20 18.77
CA TRP A 118 6.34 5.94 20.00
C TRP A 118 7.40 6.99 20.28
N TRP A 119 8.07 7.49 19.24
CA TRP A 119 9.07 8.56 19.32
C TRP A 119 9.22 9.28 17.98
#